data_AF-A0A7D3X779-F1
#
_entry.id   AF-A0A7D3X779-F1
#
_cell.length_a   1.000
_cell.length_b   1.000
_cell.length_c   1.000
_cell.angle_alpha   90.00
_cell.angle_beta   90.00
_cell.angle_gamma   90.00
#
_symmetry.space_group_name_H-M   'P 1'
#
loop_
_entity.id
_entity.type
_entity.pdbx_description
1 polymer ?
#
loop_
_entity_poly.entity_id
_entity_poly.type
_entity_poly.pdbx_seq_one_letter_code
_entity_poly.pdbx_strand_id
1 'polypeptide(L)' 'MFLDLNMPLMNGWQFLDALAPHENLLRGHCHIFILTSSLALTDMEKAKTYDLVTRLIHKPIDRLEIQAIYSQLQGERAE' A
#
# COMPACT_ATOMS: atom_id res chain seq x y z
N MET A 1 -1.34 -6.97 0.73
CA MET A 1 -0.36 -6.82 1.82
C MET A 1 -0.55 -5.44 2.44
N PHE A 2 -0.50 -5.33 3.77
CA PHE A 2 -0.51 -4.05 4.47
C PHE A 2 0.91 -3.70 4.90
N LEU A 3 1.37 -2.49 4.61
CA LEU A 3 2.72 -2.01 4.90
C LEU A 3 2.66 -0.79 5.82
N ASP A 4 3.29 -0.85 6.99
CA ASP A 4 3.39 0.29 7.89
C ASP A 4 4.51 1.24 7.44
N LEU A 5 4.26 2.56 7.37
CA LEU A 5 5.34 3.53 7.13
C LEU A 5 6.26 3.71 8.33
N ASN A 6 5.70 3.68 9.54
CA ASN A 6 6.42 3.93 10.79
C ASN A 6 6.95 2.62 11.38
N MET A 7 7.78 1.91 10.61
CA MET A 7 8.49 0.72 11.06
C MET A 7 9.84 1.09 11.70
N PRO A 8 10.24 0.43 12.81
CA PRO A 8 11.57 0.60 13.39
C PRO A 8 12.64 -0.01 12.46
N LEU A 9 13.84 0.57 12.46
CA LEU A 9 15.02 0.18 11.65
C LEU A 9 14.90 0.48 10.14
N MET A 10 13.77 0.17 9.50
CA MET A 10 13.53 0.40 8.08
C MET A 10 12.15 1.01 7.88
N ASN A 11 12.06 2.18 7.25
CA ASN A 11 10.78 2.82 6.94
C ASN A 11 10.06 2.04 5.81
N GLY A 12 8.73 2.04 5.80
CA GLY A 12 7.93 1.47 4.70
C GLY A 12 8.32 1.98 3.30
N TRP A 13 8.81 3.22 3.19
CA TRP A 13 9.36 3.72 1.91
C TRP A 13 10.63 2.97 1.48
N GLN A 14 11.55 2.72 2.41
CA GLN A 14 12.78 1.98 2.12
C GLN A 14 12.49 0.53 1.75
N PHE A 15 11.44 -0.04 2.34
CA PHE A 15 10.95 -1.37 1.96
C PHE A 15 10.44 -1.38 0.51
N LEU A 16 9.70 -0.35 0.08
CA LEU A 16 9.27 -0.23 -1.32
C LEU A 16 10.46 -0.05 -2.27
N ASP A 17 11.45 0.76 -1.89
CA ASP A 17 12.69 0.91 -2.66
C ASP A 17 13.45 -0.43 -2.80
N ALA A 18 13.48 -1.24 -1.74
CA ALA A 18 14.07 -2.57 -1.78
C ALA A 18 13.28 -3.57 -2.64
N LEU A 19 11.97 -3.34 -2.85
CA LEU A 19 11.13 -4.13 -3.75
C LEU A 19 11.19 -3.68 -5.20
N ALA A 20 11.71 -2.49 -5.51
CA ALA A 20 11.80 -1.97 -6.87
C ALA A 20 12.44 -2.95 -7.88
N PRO A 21 13.52 -3.70 -7.55
CA PRO A 21 14.10 -4.70 -8.46
C PRO A 21 13.14 -5.86 -8.80
N HIS A 22 12.16 -6.11 -7.94
CA HIS A 22 11.17 -7.18 -8.06
C HIS A 22 9.80 -6.68 -8.51
N GLU A 23 9.67 -5.39 -8.84
CA GLU A 23 8.39 -4.77 -9.18
C GLU A 23 7.67 -5.53 -10.30
N ASN A 24 8.36 -5.88 -11.37
CA ASN A 24 7.76 -6.59 -12.50
C ASN A 24 7.20 -7.96 -12.14
N LEU A 25 7.75 -8.64 -11.14
CA LEU A 25 7.27 -9.93 -10.67
C LEU A 25 6.06 -9.78 -9.73
N LEU A 26 6.00 -8.68 -8.99
CA LEU A 26 4.97 -8.41 -8.00
C LEU A 26 3.76 -7.69 -8.60
N ARG A 27 3.96 -6.96 -9.70
CA ARG A 27 2.93 -6.24 -10.45
C ARG A 27 1.82 -7.21 -10.87
N GLY A 28 0.58 -6.91 -10.49
CA GLY A 28 -0.60 -7.74 -10.76
C GLY A 28 -0.79 -8.96 -9.83
N HIS A 29 0.20 -9.28 -9.00
CA HIS A 29 0.13 -10.39 -8.04
C HIS A 29 0.08 -9.92 -6.58
N CYS A 30 0.61 -8.73 -6.30
CA CYS A 30 0.69 -8.18 -4.95
C CYS A 30 0.12 -6.76 -4.90
N HIS A 31 -0.96 -6.58 -4.14
CA HIS A 31 -1.53 -5.28 -3.82
C HIS A 31 -0.94 -4.76 -2.52
N ILE A 32 -0.21 -3.63 -2.56
CA ILE A 32 0.38 -3.02 -1.36
C ILE A 32 -0.48 -1.86 -0.89
N PHE A 33 -0.97 -1.98 0.34
CA PHE A 33 -1.72 -0.94 1.03
C PHE A 33 -0.85 -0.32 2.12
N ILE A 34 -0.53 0.96 1.98
CA ILE A 34 0.32 1.67 2.93
C ILE A 34 -0.52 2.16 4.11
N LEU A 35 -0.09 1.87 5.33
CA LEU A 35 -0.70 2.34 6.56
C LEU A 35 0.08 3.53 7.10
N THR A 36 -0.55 4.70 7.14
CA THR A 36 0.04 5.93 7.66
C THR A 36 -0.80 6.51 8.79
N SER A 37 -0.15 7.08 9.80
CA SER A 37 -0.82 7.88 10.85
C SER A 37 -0.85 9.37 10.51
N SER A 38 -0.36 9.72 9.32
CA SER A 38 -0.21 11.07 8.79
C SER A 38 -1.10 11.21 7.56
N LEU A 39 -1.85 12.31 7.45
CA LEU A 39 -2.54 12.70 6.21
C LEU A 39 -1.69 13.67 5.39
N ALA A 40 -0.37 13.56 5.46
CA ALA A 40 0.51 14.47 4.75
C ALA A 40 0.35 14.27 3.23
N LEU A 41 0.13 15.38 2.53
CA LEU A 41 0.09 15.39 1.05
C LEU A 41 1.38 14.81 0.46
N THR A 42 2.51 14.97 1.14
CA THR A 42 3.80 14.39 0.73
C THR A 42 3.76 12.87 0.68
N ASP A 43 3.06 12.21 1.60
CA ASP A 43 2.93 10.74 1.61
C ASP A 43 2.04 10.27 0.45
N MET A 44 0.98 11.03 0.16
CA MET A 44 0.09 10.77 -0.97
C MET A 44 0.81 10.90 -2.31
N GLU A 45 1.54 12.00 -2.50
CA GLU A 45 2.30 12.24 -3.72
C GLU A 45 3.42 11.22 -3.89
N LYS A 46 4.10 10.86 -2.80
CA LYS A 46 5.16 9.84 -2.83
C LYS A 46 4.61 8.44 -3.12
N ALA A 47 3.46 8.05 -2.59
CA ALA A 47 2.87 6.76 -2.92
C ALA A 47 2.55 6.60 -4.40
N LYS A 48 2.10 7.69 -5.06
CA LYS A 48 1.80 7.69 -6.50
C LYS A 48 3.04 7.42 -7.36
N THR A 49 4.25 7.59 -6.83
CA THR A 49 5.47 7.28 -7.58
C THR A 49 5.85 5.80 -7.55
N TYR A 50 5.13 4.96 -6.80
CA TYR A 50 5.38 3.52 -6.71
C TYR A 50 4.22 2.75 -7.36
N ASP A 51 4.48 2.06 -8.47
CA ASP A 51 3.47 1.29 -9.21
C ASP A 51 2.92 0.11 -8.39
N LEU A 52 3.67 -0.39 -7.40
CA LEU A 52 3.22 -1.46 -6.50
C LEU A 52 2.21 -1.00 -5.45
N VAL A 53 2.08 0.32 -5.22
CA VAL A 53 1.23 0.86 -4.17
C VAL A 53 -0.18 1.04 -4.70
N THR A 54 -1.11 0.28 -4.13
CA THR A 54 -2.53 0.34 -4.49
C THR A 54 -3.21 1.54 -3.85
N ARG A 55 -2.97 1.78 -2.55
CA ARG A 55 -3.60 2.88 -1.81
C ARG A 55 -2.88 3.17 -0.50
N LEU A 56 -2.97 4.43 -0.04
CA LEU A 56 -2.74 4.73 1.37
C LEU A 56 -4.02 4.56 2.18
N ILE A 57 -3.85 4.20 3.44
CA ILE A 57 -4.89 4.00 4.42
C ILE A 57 -4.46 4.72 5.69
N HIS A 58 -5.38 5.55 6.22
CA HIS A 58 -5.13 6.28 7.44
C HIS A 58 -5.42 5.39 8.65
N LYS A 59 -4.53 5.41 9.65
CA LYS A 59 -4.72 4.67 10.89
C LYS A 59 -5.59 5.45 11.89
N PRO A 60 -6.42 4.77 12.71
CA PRO A 60 -6.65 3.33 12.75
C PRO A 60 -7.54 2.87 11.59
N ILE A 61 -7.22 1.71 11.02
CA ILE A 61 -8.07 1.10 10.00
C ILE A 61 -9.38 0.66 10.67
N ASP A 62 -10.51 1.06 10.09
CA ASP A 62 -11.81 0.63 10.56
C ASP A 62 -12.36 -0.59 9.77
N ARG A 63 -13.46 -1.18 10.26
CA ARG A 63 -14.08 -2.34 9.60
C ARG A 63 -14.63 -2.02 8.22
N LEU A 64 -15.08 -0.79 7.97
CA LEU A 64 -15.64 -0.39 6.68
C LEU A 64 -14.53 -0.32 5.63
N GLU A 65 -13.36 0.19 5.99
CA GLU A 65 -12.18 0.20 5.13
C GLU A 65 -11.72 -1.21 4.77
N ILE A 66 -11.68 -2.14 5.73
CA ILE A 66 -11.34 -3.53 5.45
C ILE A 66 -12.37 -4.17 4.49
N GLN A 67 -13.66 -3.92 4.70
CA GLN A 67 -14.72 -4.43 3.81
C GLN A 67 -14.62 -3.85 2.40
N ALA A 68 -14.29 -2.56 2.27
CA ALA A 68 -14.09 -1.91 0.99
C ALA A 68 -12.89 -2.51 0.24
N ILE A 69 -11.78 -2.73 0.93
CA ILE A 69 -10.58 -3.35 0.36
C ILE A 69 -10.87 -4.79 -0.07
N TYR A 70 -11.58 -5.56 0.75
CA TYR A 70 -11.96 -6.92 0.40
C TYR A 70 -12.83 -6.95 -0.86
N SER A 71 -13.83 -6.06 -0.94
CA SER A 71 -14.71 -5.94 -2.11
C SER A 71 -13.94 -5.54 -3.37
N GLN A 72 -13.00 -4.60 -3.25
CA GLN A 72 -12.14 -4.17 -4.36
C GLN A 72 -11.34 -5.36 -4.93
N LEU A 73 -10.67 -6.13 -4.06
CA LEU A 73 -9.82 -7.25 -4.47
C LEU A 73 -10.61 -8.42 -5.08
N GLN A 74 -11.89 -8.59 -4.73
CA GLN A 74 -12.76 -9.59 -5.35
C GLN A 74 -13.23 -9.16 -6.74
N GLY A 75 -13.48 -7.85 -6.94
CA GLY A 75 -13.84 -7.30 -8.24
C GLY A 75 -12.75 -7.48 -9.28
N GLU A 76 -11.49 -7.24 -8.90
CA GLU A 76 -10.31 -7.38 -9.78
C GLU A 76 -10.02 -8.85 -10.19
N ARG A 77 -10.57 -9.84 -9.49
CA ARG A 77 -10.40 -11.27 -9.79
C ARG A 77 -11.49 -11.85 -10.70
N ALA A 78 -12.56 -11.10 -10.93
CA ALA A 78 -13.74 -11.55 -11.68
C ALA A 78 -13.67 -11.19 -13.19
N GLU A 79 -12.59 -10.54 -13.63
CA GLU A 79 -12.26 -10.22 -15.03
C GLU A 79 -11.04 -11.02 -15.49
#